data_AF-A0A432Q2L8-F1
#
_entry.id   AF-A0A432Q2L8-F1
#
_cell.length_a   1.000
_cell.length_b   1.000
_cell.length_c   1.000
_cell.angle_alpha   90.00
_cell.angle_beta   90.00
_cell.angle_gamma   90.00
#
_symmetry.space_group_name_H-M   'P 1'
#
loop_
_entity.id
_entity.type
_entity.pdbx_description
1 polymer ?
#
loop_
_entity_poly.entity_id
_entity_poly.type
_entity_poly.pdbx_seq_one_letter_code
_entity_poly.pdbx_strand_id
1 'polypeptide(L)'
;MNRHITVISDPPEYRAFDIVLREESKVLNFTYTLTTGIDAERYIEEIERSDAIILYSEDISNPVLNAIKNSQAYFVFSNLREVLRGNTVFLRKAREYITVGGIQNIDSLVRLALWVCGERISFSEIVEVPWYGIYHPRIGTFSSIAKYFREYPFASCSKAGIVFSRRKWLYGQVEDAMKLVSELESRMFGVVPVFAHDTISEEYLNCVDIIVNFSDVEYEKLLKFKVPVVNRSSDGIRVYHPQFPGFSEKLNIDERAVDEVVESTVKWMYLSEKRVEDIVVGVYPSFSFLKFTEINRLPFKVVDVGSAEFDSTIDLVLDCTGKCELPYKTKLTPD
;
A
#
# COMPACT_ATOMS: atom_id res chain seq x y z
N MET A 1 13.72 40.45 5.33
CA MET A 1 12.67 39.65 6.00
C MET A 1 13.01 38.20 5.80
N ASN A 2 12.96 37.37 6.85
CA ASN A 2 13.03 35.93 6.66
C ASN A 2 11.78 35.49 5.91
N ARG A 3 11.93 34.69 4.85
CA ARG A 3 10.81 34.17 4.09
C ARG A 3 9.93 33.26 4.96
N HIS A 4 8.64 33.25 4.69
CA HIS A 4 7.69 32.34 5.30
C HIS A 4 7.11 31.38 4.25
N ILE A 5 7.24 30.07 4.46
CA ILE A 5 6.64 29.05 3.60
C ILE A 5 5.56 28.31 4.38
N THR A 6 4.38 28.18 3.79
CA THR A 6 3.35 27.27 4.31
C THR A 6 3.27 26.01 3.47
N VAL A 7 3.30 24.86 4.13
CA VAL A 7 3.05 23.55 3.53
C VAL A 7 1.82 22.94 4.18
N ILE A 8 0.84 22.62 3.34
CA ILE A 8 -0.38 21.90 3.72
C ILE A 8 -0.31 20.55 3.02
N SER A 9 -0.03 19.49 3.76
CA SER A 9 0.16 18.16 3.20
C SER A 9 -0.44 17.11 4.11
N ASP A 10 -1.07 16.10 3.54
CA ASP A 10 -1.54 14.95 4.33
C ASP A 10 -0.47 13.84 4.38
N PRO A 11 -0.59 12.88 5.31
CA PRO A 11 0.22 11.67 5.26
C PRO A 11 0.02 10.91 3.93
N PRO A 12 1.07 10.28 3.39
CA PRO A 12 2.40 10.12 4.00
C PRO A 12 3.41 11.26 3.76
N GLU A 13 3.21 12.13 2.78
CA GLU A 13 4.16 13.18 2.37
C GLU A 13 4.46 14.19 3.48
N TYR A 14 3.50 14.43 4.39
CA TYR A 14 3.70 15.29 5.57
C TYR A 14 5.02 14.99 6.29
N ARG A 15 5.37 13.71 6.45
CA ARG A 15 6.61 13.30 7.14
C ARG A 15 7.86 13.74 6.41
N ALA A 16 7.86 13.68 5.08
CA ALA A 16 9.00 14.14 4.28
C ALA A 16 9.15 15.65 4.35
N PHE A 17 8.04 16.39 4.30
CA PHE A 17 8.06 17.84 4.50
C PHE A 17 8.55 18.22 5.90
N ASP A 18 8.14 17.53 6.96
CA ASP A 18 8.63 17.82 8.33
C ASP A 18 10.15 17.68 8.43
N ILE A 19 10.72 16.58 7.90
CA ILE A 19 12.16 16.35 7.88
C ILE A 19 12.87 17.50 7.15
N VAL A 20 12.46 17.76 5.90
CA VAL A 20 13.08 18.77 5.04
C VAL A 20 12.98 20.18 5.64
N LEU A 21 11.78 20.60 6.06
CA LEU A 21 11.57 21.96 6.57
C LEU A 21 12.35 22.19 7.87
N ARG A 22 12.41 21.19 8.77
CA ARG A 22 13.20 21.26 10.01
C ARG A 22 14.70 21.39 9.78
N GLU A 23 15.22 20.72 8.75
CA GLU A 23 16.64 20.74 8.42
C GLU A 23 17.01 22.02 7.66
N GLU A 24 16.27 22.32 6.59
CA GLU A 24 16.54 23.45 5.71
C GLU A 24 16.32 24.80 6.38
N SER A 25 15.32 24.94 7.26
CA SER A 25 15.07 26.21 7.97
C SER A 25 16.26 26.66 8.83
N LYS A 26 17.03 25.71 9.37
CA LYS A 26 18.24 26.00 10.16
C LYS A 26 19.38 26.50 9.30
N VAL A 27 19.47 26.02 8.06
CA VAL A 27 20.56 26.32 7.13
C VAL A 27 20.28 27.58 6.32
N LEU A 28 19.03 27.73 5.87
CA LEU A 28 18.60 28.77 4.92
C LEU A 28 17.88 29.95 5.58
N ASN A 29 17.68 29.92 6.91
CA ASN A 29 17.13 31.01 7.70
C ASN A 29 15.76 31.52 7.19
N PHE A 30 14.84 30.60 6.93
CA PHE A 30 13.42 30.88 6.68
C PHE A 30 12.55 30.33 7.80
N THR A 31 11.32 30.82 7.88
CA THR A 31 10.30 30.31 8.80
C THR A 31 9.27 29.50 8.02
N TYR A 32 8.60 28.56 8.67
CA TYR A 32 7.59 27.76 7.99
C TYR A 32 6.42 27.39 8.87
N THR A 33 5.31 27.07 8.22
CA THR A 33 4.14 26.43 8.80
C THR A 33 3.95 25.08 8.09
N LEU A 34 3.83 24.00 8.86
CA LEU A 34 3.53 22.68 8.32
C LEU A 34 2.26 22.15 9.01
N THR A 35 1.23 21.87 8.22
CA THR A 35 -0.07 21.41 8.71
C THR A 35 -0.69 20.38 7.77
N THR A 36 -1.69 19.64 8.25
CA THR A 36 -2.58 18.83 7.42
C THR A 36 -3.72 19.71 6.87
N GLY A 37 -4.45 19.21 5.88
CA GLY A 37 -5.62 19.93 5.36
C GLY A 37 -6.70 20.17 6.43
N ILE A 38 -6.92 19.17 7.30
CA ILE A 38 -7.90 19.20 8.40
C ILE A 38 -7.55 20.27 9.45
N ASP A 39 -6.26 20.43 9.79
CA ASP A 39 -5.84 21.38 10.83
C ASP A 39 -5.46 22.77 10.29
N ALA A 40 -5.48 22.96 8.96
CA ALA A 40 -4.99 24.18 8.32
C ALA A 40 -5.77 25.46 8.70
N GLU A 41 -7.02 25.35 9.14
CA GLU A 41 -7.81 26.51 9.61
C GLU A 41 -7.17 27.24 10.78
N ARG A 42 -6.36 26.56 11.60
CA ARG A 42 -5.67 27.16 12.74
C ARG A 42 -4.55 28.13 12.34
N TYR A 43 -4.18 28.13 11.06
CA TYR A 43 -3.03 28.85 10.52
C TYR A 43 -3.41 29.82 9.40
N ILE A 44 -4.65 30.31 9.38
CA ILE A 44 -5.13 31.23 8.33
C ILE A 44 -4.23 32.47 8.21
N GLU A 45 -3.84 33.08 9.33
CA GLU A 45 -2.98 34.27 9.32
C GLU A 45 -1.58 33.98 8.74
N GLU A 46 -0.99 32.84 9.09
CA GLU A 46 0.26 32.31 8.52
C GLU A 46 0.14 32.09 7.01
N ILE A 47 -0.96 31.48 6.57
CA ILE A 47 -1.24 31.19 5.15
C ILE A 47 -1.30 32.50 4.37
N GLU A 48 -2.05 33.49 4.84
CA GLU A 48 -2.22 34.77 4.15
C GLU A 48 -0.91 35.56 4.01
N ARG A 49 -0.03 35.49 5.02
CA ARG A 49 1.28 36.17 5.03
C ARG A 49 2.41 35.39 4.37
N SER A 50 2.16 34.17 3.88
CA SER A 50 3.20 33.31 3.30
C SER A 50 3.78 33.89 2.01
N ASP A 51 5.10 33.76 1.82
CA ASP A 51 5.79 34.08 0.58
C ASP A 51 5.61 32.98 -0.48
N ALA A 52 5.53 31.72 -0.04
CA ALA A 52 5.21 30.58 -0.87
C ALA A 52 4.30 29.59 -0.14
N ILE A 53 3.45 28.91 -0.91
CA ILE A 53 2.53 27.89 -0.41
C ILE A 53 2.69 26.62 -1.24
N ILE A 54 2.80 25.48 -0.56
CA ILE A 54 2.75 24.15 -1.16
C ILE A 54 1.52 23.45 -0.58
N LEU A 55 0.53 23.19 -1.42
CA LEU A 55 -0.72 22.50 -1.06
C LEU A 55 -0.75 21.12 -1.73
N TYR A 56 -0.62 20.08 -0.93
CA TYR A 56 -0.72 18.68 -1.36
C TYR A 56 -1.61 17.89 -0.40
N SER A 57 -2.88 18.30 -0.37
CA SER A 57 -3.92 17.74 0.49
C SER A 57 -5.21 17.63 -0.30
N GLU A 58 -6.00 16.59 -0.04
CA GLU A 58 -7.31 16.39 -0.68
C GLU A 58 -8.43 17.02 0.14
N ASP A 59 -8.25 17.09 1.47
CA ASP A 59 -9.24 17.57 2.43
C ASP A 59 -8.93 19.00 2.86
N ILE A 60 -9.41 19.99 2.10
CA ILE A 60 -9.23 21.41 2.45
C ILE A 60 -10.56 22.13 2.61
N SER A 61 -10.67 22.92 3.68
CA SER A 61 -11.88 23.69 3.94
C SER A 61 -11.91 24.99 3.13
N ASN A 62 -13.12 25.51 2.92
CA ASN A 62 -13.33 26.77 2.19
C ASN A 62 -12.59 27.97 2.83
N PRO A 63 -12.56 28.15 4.17
CA PRO A 63 -11.76 29.21 4.80
C PRO A 63 -10.29 29.16 4.41
N VAL A 64 -9.68 27.97 4.45
CA VAL A 64 -8.26 27.78 4.09
C VAL A 64 -8.04 28.07 2.61
N LEU A 65 -8.91 27.55 1.74
CA LEU A 65 -8.84 27.80 0.30
C LEU A 65 -8.94 29.31 -0.03
N ASN A 66 -9.81 30.04 0.67
CA ASN A 66 -9.93 31.48 0.54
C ASN A 66 -8.68 32.22 1.05
N ALA A 67 -8.10 31.78 2.17
CA ALA A 67 -6.84 32.32 2.67
C ALA A 67 -5.70 32.16 1.65
N ILE A 68 -5.58 30.99 1.00
CA ILE A 68 -4.60 30.76 -0.06
C ILE A 68 -4.84 31.69 -1.25
N LYS A 69 -6.09 31.84 -1.70
CA LYS A 69 -6.46 32.74 -2.81
C LYS A 69 -6.09 34.19 -2.52
N ASN A 70 -6.32 34.64 -1.29
CA ASN A 70 -6.06 36.02 -0.85
C ASN A 70 -4.62 36.25 -0.36
N SER A 71 -3.82 35.20 -0.21
CA SER A 71 -2.45 35.29 0.29
C SER A 71 -1.55 36.16 -0.59
N GLN A 72 -0.49 36.68 0.02
CA GLN A 72 0.58 37.42 -0.67
C GLN A 72 1.60 36.51 -1.36
N ALA A 73 1.40 35.19 -1.31
CA ALA A 73 2.35 34.22 -1.83
C ALA A 73 2.64 34.46 -3.31
N TYR A 74 3.93 34.53 -3.65
CA TYR A 74 4.39 34.69 -5.02
C TYR A 74 4.33 33.35 -5.78
N PHE A 75 4.48 32.25 -5.06
CA PHE A 75 4.44 30.89 -5.57
C PHE A 75 3.42 30.06 -4.79
N VAL A 76 2.46 29.47 -5.49
CA VAL A 76 1.50 28.52 -4.93
C VAL A 76 1.50 27.27 -5.80
N PHE A 77 2.08 26.19 -5.29
CA PHE A 77 1.96 24.88 -5.90
C PHE A 77 0.78 24.13 -5.28
N SER A 78 -0.07 23.52 -6.11
CA SER A 78 -1.22 22.76 -5.62
C SER A 78 -1.68 21.65 -6.58
N ASN A 79 -2.29 20.60 -6.03
CA ASN A 79 -3.16 19.66 -6.74
C ASN A 79 -4.46 20.33 -7.25
N LEU A 80 -4.90 21.41 -6.61
CA LEU A 80 -6.09 22.20 -6.98
C LEU A 80 -5.72 23.31 -7.96
N ARG A 81 -6.31 23.27 -9.16
CA ARG A 81 -5.96 24.21 -10.25
C ARG A 81 -6.30 25.66 -9.93
N GLU A 82 -7.35 25.88 -9.16
CA GLU A 82 -7.91 27.21 -8.85
C GLU A 82 -7.05 28.09 -7.93
N VAL A 83 -6.05 27.51 -7.26
CA VAL A 83 -5.12 28.26 -6.40
C VAL A 83 -3.68 28.27 -6.92
N LEU A 84 -3.39 27.56 -8.01
CA LEU A 84 -2.06 27.53 -8.62
C LEU A 84 -1.60 28.96 -8.99
N ARG A 85 -0.38 29.32 -8.57
CA ARG A 85 0.20 30.64 -8.82
C ARG A 85 1.70 30.53 -9.03
N GLY A 86 2.21 31.21 -10.06
CA GLY A 86 3.64 31.28 -10.36
C GLY A 86 3.96 30.98 -11.81
N ASN A 87 5.25 30.98 -12.15
CA ASN A 87 5.72 30.66 -13.49
C ASN A 87 5.45 29.19 -13.85
N THR A 88 4.91 28.94 -15.04
CA THR A 88 4.52 27.59 -15.50
C THR A 88 5.66 26.58 -15.55
N VAL A 89 6.89 27.02 -15.83
CA VAL A 89 8.09 26.16 -15.83
C VAL A 89 8.37 25.64 -14.43
N PHE A 90 8.29 26.50 -13.42
CA PHE A 90 8.52 26.11 -12.02
C PHE A 90 7.36 25.31 -11.45
N LEU A 91 6.12 25.62 -11.83
CA LEU A 91 4.96 24.80 -11.44
C LEU A 91 5.03 23.38 -12.03
N ARG A 92 5.54 23.23 -13.26
CA ARG A 92 5.78 21.91 -13.85
C ARG A 92 6.88 21.16 -13.11
N LYS A 93 8.01 21.81 -12.83
CA LYS A 93 9.12 21.20 -12.09
C LYS A 93 8.71 20.81 -10.66
N ALA A 94 7.91 21.65 -9.99
CA ALA A 94 7.31 21.32 -8.69
C ALA A 94 6.38 20.10 -8.77
N ARG A 95 5.57 19.99 -9.83
CA ARG A 95 4.75 18.81 -10.09
C ARG A 95 5.60 17.56 -10.28
N GLU A 96 6.71 17.66 -11.00
CA GLU A 96 7.61 16.53 -11.24
C GLU A 96 8.25 16.05 -9.92
N TYR A 97 8.73 16.97 -9.07
CA TYR A 97 9.27 16.60 -7.75
C TYR A 97 8.27 15.87 -6.86
N ILE A 98 7.03 16.38 -6.73
CA ILE A 98 6.04 15.73 -5.88
C ILE A 98 5.60 14.38 -6.47
N THR A 99 5.51 14.27 -7.80
CA THR A 99 5.09 13.05 -8.49
C THR A 99 6.13 11.94 -8.35
N VAL A 100 7.41 12.25 -8.55
CA VAL A 100 8.49 11.28 -8.31
C VAL A 100 8.63 11.02 -6.81
N GLY A 101 8.49 12.05 -5.98
CA GLY A 101 8.48 11.96 -4.53
C GLY A 101 9.84 11.60 -3.94
N GLY A 102 9.86 11.33 -2.63
CA GLY A 102 11.09 10.99 -1.90
C GLY A 102 11.81 12.24 -1.38
N ILE A 103 12.56 12.07 -0.30
CA ILE A 103 13.08 13.18 0.52
C ILE A 103 13.89 14.18 -0.31
N GLN A 104 14.74 13.71 -1.23
CA GLN A 104 15.58 14.57 -2.07
C GLN A 104 14.77 15.45 -3.05
N ASN A 105 13.68 14.90 -3.59
CA ASN A 105 12.80 15.66 -4.47
C ASN A 105 11.93 16.65 -3.68
N ILE A 106 11.48 16.27 -2.47
CA ILE A 106 10.78 17.18 -1.55
C ILE A 106 11.68 18.34 -1.11
N ASP A 107 12.94 18.06 -0.79
CA ASP A 107 13.97 19.09 -0.53
C ASP A 107 14.11 20.04 -1.71
N SER A 108 14.28 19.50 -2.92
CA SER A 108 14.39 20.31 -4.13
C SER A 108 13.13 21.13 -4.41
N LEU A 109 11.94 20.63 -4.07
CA LEU A 109 10.68 21.37 -4.14
C LEU A 109 10.64 22.56 -3.16
N VAL A 110 11.05 22.36 -1.91
CA VAL A 110 11.14 23.45 -0.91
C VAL A 110 12.16 24.50 -1.35
N ARG A 111 13.33 24.07 -1.82
CA ARG A 111 14.38 24.96 -2.35
C ARG A 111 13.92 25.70 -3.60
N LEU A 112 13.16 25.06 -4.49
CA LEU A 112 12.55 25.72 -5.64
C LEU A 112 11.60 26.84 -5.20
N ALA A 113 10.73 26.58 -4.21
CA ALA A 113 9.80 27.58 -3.69
C ALA A 113 10.54 28.81 -3.12
N LEU A 114 11.58 28.59 -2.30
CA LEU A 114 12.44 29.66 -1.77
C LEU A 114 13.17 30.43 -2.88
N TRP A 115 13.73 29.73 -3.87
CA TRP A 115 14.43 30.36 -5.00
C TRP A 115 13.48 31.25 -5.81
N VAL A 116 12.26 30.80 -6.06
CA VAL A 116 11.21 31.59 -6.74
C VAL A 116 10.84 32.83 -5.91
N CYS A 117 10.93 32.76 -4.59
CA CYS A 117 10.80 33.92 -3.68
C CYS A 117 12.06 34.79 -3.60
N GLY A 118 13.07 34.57 -4.43
CA GLY A 118 14.26 35.41 -4.55
C GLY A 118 15.44 35.00 -3.67
N GLU A 119 15.38 33.85 -2.99
CA GLU A 119 16.53 33.31 -2.28
C GLU A 119 17.60 32.81 -3.25
N ARG A 120 18.87 33.10 -2.94
CA ARG A 120 20.02 32.70 -3.76
C ARG A 120 20.50 31.29 -3.41
N ILE A 121 19.65 30.31 -3.68
CA ILE A 121 19.91 28.90 -3.38
C ILE A 121 19.77 28.04 -4.63
N SER A 122 20.45 26.90 -4.68
CA SER A 122 20.28 25.91 -5.74
C SER A 122 19.27 24.84 -5.34
N PHE A 123 18.59 24.28 -6.33
CA PHE A 123 17.80 23.05 -6.24
C PHE A 123 18.32 22.06 -7.30
N SER A 124 18.25 20.76 -7.01
CA SER A 124 18.82 19.70 -7.86
C SER A 124 17.89 19.28 -8.99
N GLU A 125 18.37 18.61 -10.03
CA GLU A 125 17.45 17.90 -10.94
C GLU A 125 16.71 16.75 -10.23
N ILE A 126 15.66 16.23 -10.87
CA ILE A 126 14.87 15.11 -10.34
C ILE A 126 15.77 13.94 -10.03
N VAL A 127 15.65 13.43 -8.80
CA VAL A 127 16.28 12.17 -8.38
C VAL A 127 15.29 11.04 -8.63
N GLU A 128 15.62 10.15 -9.56
CA GLU A 128 14.78 8.98 -9.86
C GLU A 128 14.63 8.06 -8.64
N VAL A 129 13.41 7.57 -8.45
CA VAL A 129 13.05 6.67 -7.35
C VAL A 129 12.23 5.52 -7.94
N PRO A 130 12.52 4.25 -7.60
CA PRO A 130 11.81 3.09 -8.13
C PRO A 130 10.29 3.23 -8.09
N TRP A 131 9.63 3.02 -9.23
CA TRP A 131 8.16 3.04 -9.35
C TRP A 131 7.50 1.79 -8.78
N TYR A 132 8.25 0.70 -8.75
CA TYR A 132 7.88 -0.57 -8.15
C TYR A 132 9.14 -1.34 -7.77
N GLY A 133 8.98 -2.35 -6.93
CA GLY A 133 10.05 -3.24 -6.53
C GLY A 133 9.61 -4.11 -5.36
N ILE A 134 10.54 -4.92 -4.87
CA ILE A 134 10.34 -5.72 -3.66
C ILE A 134 10.97 -4.98 -2.50
N TYR A 135 10.29 -4.90 -1.35
CA TYR A 135 10.87 -4.41 -0.12
C TYR A 135 10.59 -5.37 1.02
N HIS A 136 11.66 -5.96 1.55
CA HIS A 136 11.62 -6.87 2.67
C HIS A 136 12.32 -6.25 3.88
N PRO A 137 11.75 -6.31 5.10
CA PRO A 137 12.26 -5.55 6.25
C PRO A 137 13.64 -6.04 6.69
N ARG A 138 13.96 -7.31 6.44
CA ARG A 138 15.22 -7.95 6.85
C ARG A 138 16.34 -7.91 5.81
N ILE A 139 15.99 -7.88 4.52
CA ILE A 139 16.98 -8.02 3.43
C ILE A 139 16.97 -6.85 2.44
N GLY A 140 16.08 -5.86 2.63
CA GLY A 140 16.12 -4.58 1.92
C GLY A 140 15.27 -4.54 0.65
N THR A 141 15.66 -3.65 -0.27
CA THR A 141 14.93 -3.35 -1.50
C THR A 141 15.58 -4.02 -2.71
N PHE A 142 14.75 -4.60 -3.58
CA PHE A 142 15.18 -5.29 -4.80
C PHE A 142 14.39 -4.83 -6.01
N SER A 143 15.08 -4.64 -7.12
CA SER A 143 14.50 -4.37 -8.45
C SER A 143 14.43 -5.61 -9.34
N SER A 144 14.67 -6.80 -8.77
CA SER A 144 14.70 -8.07 -9.50
C SER A 144 14.28 -9.21 -8.58
N ILE A 145 13.32 -10.03 -9.04
CA ILE A 145 12.86 -11.20 -8.31
C ILE A 145 13.97 -12.24 -8.15
N ALA A 146 14.83 -12.39 -9.16
CA ALA A 146 15.95 -13.32 -9.12
C ALA A 146 17.01 -12.91 -8.09
N LYS A 147 17.26 -11.61 -7.91
CA LYS A 147 18.14 -11.12 -6.84
C LYS A 147 17.53 -11.37 -5.47
N TYR A 148 16.24 -11.06 -5.33
CA TYR A 148 15.50 -11.27 -4.10
C TYR A 148 15.56 -12.74 -3.64
N PHE A 149 15.22 -13.70 -4.51
CA PHE A 149 15.20 -15.11 -4.14
C PHE A 149 16.57 -15.74 -3.86
N ARG A 150 17.67 -15.11 -4.29
CA ARG A 150 19.01 -15.57 -3.88
C ARG A 150 19.32 -15.27 -2.41
N GLU A 151 18.72 -14.22 -1.87
CA GLU A 151 18.94 -13.77 -0.50
C GLU A 151 17.80 -14.16 0.45
N TYR A 152 16.66 -14.57 -0.10
CA TYR A 152 15.44 -14.84 0.64
C TYR A 152 15.36 -16.29 1.16
N PRO A 153 15.28 -16.52 2.49
CA PRO A 153 15.35 -17.87 3.07
C PRO A 153 14.14 -18.75 2.76
N PHE A 154 12.97 -18.17 2.47
CA PHE A 154 11.73 -18.91 2.18
C PHE A 154 11.44 -19.01 0.67
N ALA A 155 12.46 -18.84 -0.19
CA ALA A 155 12.30 -18.86 -1.65
C ALA A 155 11.77 -20.21 -2.19
N SER A 156 11.94 -21.32 -1.47
CA SER A 156 11.45 -22.65 -1.86
C SER A 156 10.05 -22.99 -1.33
N CYS A 157 9.47 -22.18 -0.44
CA CYS A 157 8.13 -22.40 0.11
C CYS A 157 7.04 -22.00 -0.88
N SER A 158 5.78 -22.37 -0.60
CA SER A 158 4.60 -21.75 -1.21
C SER A 158 4.59 -20.25 -0.88
N LYS A 159 4.19 -19.39 -1.83
CA LYS A 159 4.46 -17.95 -1.81
C LYS A 159 3.21 -17.09 -1.86
N ALA A 160 3.15 -16.10 -1.00
CA ALA A 160 2.18 -15.03 -1.06
C ALA A 160 2.82 -13.73 -1.57
N GLY A 161 2.24 -13.12 -2.61
CA GLY A 161 2.60 -11.77 -3.03
C GLY A 161 1.85 -10.74 -2.21
N ILE A 162 2.52 -9.83 -1.52
CA ILE A 162 1.86 -8.72 -0.82
C ILE A 162 2.08 -7.47 -1.64
N VAL A 163 1.01 -6.85 -2.12
CA VAL A 163 1.08 -5.60 -2.88
C VAL A 163 0.73 -4.43 -1.96
N PHE A 164 1.60 -3.43 -1.87
CA PHE A 164 1.35 -2.23 -1.07
C PHE A 164 1.81 -0.94 -1.78
N SER A 165 1.34 0.20 -1.29
CA SER A 165 1.57 1.50 -1.95
C SER A 165 3.05 1.89 -1.97
N ARG A 166 3.55 2.33 -3.14
CA ARG A 166 4.87 2.96 -3.29
C ARG A 166 5.00 4.18 -2.39
N ARG A 167 3.94 4.98 -2.19
CA ARG A 167 3.98 6.15 -1.31
C ARG A 167 4.30 5.72 0.13
N LYS A 168 3.64 4.66 0.61
CA LYS A 168 3.91 4.05 1.92
C LYS A 168 5.35 3.56 2.05
N TRP A 169 5.87 2.86 1.04
CA TRP A 169 7.28 2.45 1.00
C TRP A 169 8.24 3.65 1.06
N LEU A 170 8.01 4.65 0.20
CA LEU A 170 8.89 5.79 0.00
C LEU A 170 9.06 6.65 1.26
N TYR A 171 8.02 6.70 2.09
CA TYR A 171 8.02 7.49 3.34
C TYR A 171 8.03 6.64 4.61
N GLY A 172 8.32 5.34 4.48
CA GLY A 172 8.53 4.42 5.59
C GLY A 172 7.29 4.20 6.46
N GLN A 173 6.11 4.12 5.85
CA GLN A 173 4.83 3.75 6.47
C GLN A 173 4.40 2.34 6.03
N VAL A 174 5.27 1.36 6.28
CA VAL A 174 5.17 -0.01 5.76
C VAL A 174 4.68 -1.01 6.80
N GLU A 175 4.37 -0.56 8.01
CA GLU A 175 4.15 -1.39 9.20
C GLU A 175 3.09 -2.47 8.98
N ASP A 176 1.97 -2.13 8.35
CA ASP A 176 0.88 -3.07 8.07
C ASP A 176 1.33 -4.22 7.17
N ALA A 177 2.03 -3.88 6.08
CA ALA A 177 2.55 -4.87 5.14
C ALA A 177 3.64 -5.72 5.81
N MET A 178 4.49 -5.13 6.65
CA MET A 178 5.58 -5.85 7.32
C MET A 178 5.09 -6.79 8.43
N LYS A 179 3.98 -6.44 9.11
CA LYS A 179 3.30 -7.37 10.02
C LYS A 179 2.83 -8.62 9.28
N LEU A 180 2.19 -8.43 8.12
CA LEU A 180 1.74 -9.55 7.29
C LEU A 180 2.91 -10.41 6.79
N VAL A 181 4.02 -9.79 6.36
CA VAL A 181 5.25 -10.52 6.00
C VAL A 181 5.66 -11.43 7.16
N SER A 182 5.81 -10.85 8.35
CA SER A 182 6.30 -11.58 9.53
C SER A 182 5.36 -12.73 9.92
N GLU A 183 4.06 -12.52 9.81
CA GLU A 183 3.03 -13.49 10.20
C GLU A 183 2.88 -14.66 9.21
N LEU A 184 3.11 -14.42 7.92
CA LEU A 184 3.17 -15.47 6.91
C LEU A 184 4.48 -16.27 7.02
N GLU A 185 5.61 -15.60 7.25
CA GLU A 185 6.90 -16.26 7.45
C GLU A 185 6.91 -17.16 8.70
N SER A 186 6.24 -16.76 9.79
CA SER A 186 6.12 -17.58 11.00
C SER A 186 5.35 -18.89 10.76
N ARG A 187 4.56 -18.95 9.69
CA ARG A 187 3.82 -20.14 9.20
C ARG A 187 4.53 -20.84 8.05
N MET A 188 5.81 -20.57 7.82
CA MET A 188 6.64 -21.18 6.78
C MET A 188 6.23 -20.83 5.33
N PHE A 189 5.47 -19.76 5.12
CA PHE A 189 5.22 -19.24 3.78
C PHE A 189 6.35 -18.33 3.31
N GLY A 190 6.67 -18.43 2.02
CA GLY A 190 7.45 -17.41 1.34
C GLY A 190 6.59 -16.19 1.07
N VAL A 191 7.19 -15.01 1.12
CA VAL A 191 6.48 -13.76 0.88
C VAL A 191 7.20 -12.97 -0.21
N VAL A 192 6.47 -12.34 -1.12
CA VAL A 192 7.02 -11.39 -2.10
C VAL A 192 6.36 -10.03 -1.87
N PRO A 193 6.92 -9.19 -0.99
CA PRO A 193 6.35 -7.89 -0.66
C PRO A 193 6.69 -6.85 -1.73
N VAL A 194 5.75 -6.58 -2.63
CA VAL A 194 5.88 -5.67 -3.76
C VAL A 194 5.28 -4.31 -3.42
N PHE A 195 6.09 -3.25 -3.49
CA PHE A 195 5.57 -1.89 -3.53
C PHE A 195 5.34 -1.46 -4.98
N ALA A 196 4.29 -0.68 -5.23
CA ALA A 196 4.00 -0.14 -6.55
C ALA A 196 3.19 1.14 -6.50
N HIS A 197 3.33 1.98 -7.53
CA HIS A 197 2.49 3.16 -7.71
C HIS A 197 1.09 2.76 -8.19
N ASP A 198 0.96 2.43 -9.49
CA ASP A 198 -0.34 2.09 -10.11
C ASP A 198 -0.33 0.77 -10.89
N THR A 199 0.87 0.26 -11.19
CA THR A 199 1.08 -0.92 -12.03
C THR A 199 2.28 -1.71 -11.52
N ILE A 200 2.24 -3.02 -11.77
CA ILE A 200 3.25 -3.98 -11.32
C ILE A 200 3.72 -4.78 -12.53
N SER A 201 5.04 -4.92 -12.68
CA SER A 201 5.61 -5.81 -13.68
C SER A 201 5.23 -7.25 -13.38
N GLU A 202 4.90 -8.01 -14.42
CA GLU A 202 4.38 -9.36 -14.24
C GLU A 202 5.37 -10.33 -13.61
N GLU A 203 6.66 -10.05 -13.79
CA GLU A 203 7.77 -10.80 -13.20
C GLU A 203 7.64 -10.97 -11.67
N TYR A 204 7.12 -9.95 -10.97
CA TYR A 204 7.03 -9.97 -9.51
C TYR A 204 5.93 -10.89 -8.98
N LEU A 205 4.83 -11.04 -9.72
CA LEU A 205 3.62 -11.73 -9.25
C LEU A 205 3.33 -13.04 -10.00
N ASN A 206 4.00 -13.32 -11.12
CA ASN A 206 3.91 -14.64 -11.78
C ASN A 206 4.58 -15.77 -10.98
N CYS A 207 5.32 -15.43 -9.92
CA CYS A 207 6.01 -16.38 -9.07
C CYS A 207 5.27 -16.70 -7.77
N VAL A 208 4.08 -16.13 -7.54
CA VAL A 208 3.32 -16.31 -6.30
C VAL A 208 2.09 -17.19 -6.50
N ASP A 209 1.65 -17.84 -5.43
CA ASP A 209 0.47 -18.72 -5.44
C ASP A 209 -0.82 -17.96 -5.11
N ILE A 210 -0.69 -16.82 -4.42
CA ILE A 210 -1.78 -15.93 -4.04
C ILE A 210 -1.28 -14.48 -3.96
N ILE A 211 -2.13 -13.52 -4.29
CA ILE A 211 -1.87 -12.09 -4.12
C ILE A 211 -2.72 -11.54 -2.99
N VAL A 212 -2.11 -10.78 -2.09
CA VAL A 212 -2.77 -10.02 -1.03
C VAL A 212 -2.57 -8.54 -1.31
N ASN A 213 -3.65 -7.82 -1.59
CA ASN A 213 -3.61 -6.41 -1.97
C ASN A 213 -3.90 -5.50 -0.76
N PHE A 214 -2.86 -4.80 -0.30
CA PHE A 214 -2.84 -3.75 0.72
C PHE A 214 -2.63 -2.35 0.11
N SER A 215 -2.73 -2.23 -1.21
CA SER A 215 -2.53 -0.98 -1.93
C SER A 215 -3.84 -0.48 -2.54
N ASP A 216 -3.78 0.74 -3.07
CA ASP A 216 -4.83 1.32 -3.92
C ASP A 216 -4.75 0.80 -5.38
N VAL A 217 -3.91 -0.20 -5.67
CA VAL A 217 -3.87 -0.84 -6.99
C VAL A 217 -5.24 -1.47 -7.25
N GLU A 218 -5.89 -0.99 -8.30
CA GLU A 218 -7.17 -1.52 -8.78
C GLU A 218 -7.11 -3.04 -8.93
N TYR A 219 -8.04 -3.74 -8.28
CA TYR A 219 -8.02 -5.20 -8.24
C TYR A 219 -8.15 -5.81 -9.65
N GLU A 220 -8.83 -5.14 -10.59
CA GLU A 220 -8.94 -5.55 -11.99
C GLU A 220 -7.56 -5.71 -12.65
N LYS A 221 -6.60 -4.86 -12.28
CA LYS A 221 -5.22 -4.95 -12.77
C LYS A 221 -4.49 -6.17 -12.23
N LEU A 222 -4.93 -6.71 -11.10
CA LEU A 222 -4.36 -7.91 -10.48
C LEU A 222 -5.00 -9.20 -11.02
N LEU A 223 -6.25 -9.16 -11.52
CA LEU A 223 -6.93 -10.35 -12.06
C LEU A 223 -6.21 -10.96 -13.27
N LYS A 224 -5.36 -10.20 -13.97
CA LYS A 224 -4.55 -10.70 -15.09
C LYS A 224 -3.57 -11.81 -14.69
N PHE A 225 -3.19 -11.88 -13.41
CA PHE A 225 -2.20 -12.83 -12.90
C PHE A 225 -2.72 -14.27 -12.78
N LYS A 226 -4.02 -14.49 -13.00
CA LYS A 226 -4.65 -15.83 -12.96
C LYS A 226 -4.34 -16.63 -11.67
N VAL A 227 -4.02 -15.92 -10.60
CA VAL A 227 -3.91 -16.42 -9.23
C VAL A 227 -5.00 -15.75 -8.38
N PRO A 228 -5.39 -16.33 -7.25
CA PRO A 228 -6.35 -15.69 -6.37
C PRO A 228 -5.84 -14.39 -5.80
N VAL A 229 -6.77 -13.48 -5.54
CA VAL A 229 -6.49 -12.16 -4.98
C VAL A 229 -7.32 -11.97 -3.73
N VAL A 230 -6.66 -11.77 -2.59
CA VAL A 230 -7.26 -11.29 -1.35
C VAL A 230 -7.14 -9.78 -1.37
N ASN A 231 -8.27 -9.09 -1.56
CA ASN A 231 -8.31 -7.64 -1.63
C ASN A 231 -8.91 -7.06 -0.35
N ARG A 232 -8.25 -6.05 0.20
CA ARG A 232 -8.84 -5.22 1.25
C ARG A 232 -9.61 -4.08 0.60
N SER A 233 -10.91 -3.97 0.87
CA SER A 233 -11.74 -2.84 0.45
C SER A 233 -12.43 -2.18 1.64
N SER A 234 -13.04 -1.02 1.42
CA SER A 234 -13.79 -0.27 2.43
C SER A 234 -15.06 -0.98 2.92
N ASP A 235 -15.40 -2.14 2.36
CA ASP A 235 -16.56 -2.94 2.71
C ASP A 235 -16.20 -4.33 3.25
N GLY A 236 -14.92 -4.57 3.54
CA GLY A 236 -14.38 -5.80 4.12
C GLY A 236 -13.25 -6.44 3.32
N ILE A 237 -12.94 -7.71 3.63
CA ILE A 237 -11.98 -8.53 2.89
C ILE A 237 -12.74 -9.32 1.82
N ARG A 238 -12.25 -9.25 0.58
CA ARG A 238 -12.81 -9.99 -0.55
C ARG A 238 -11.76 -10.94 -1.13
N VAL A 239 -12.13 -12.21 -1.29
CA VAL A 239 -11.28 -13.19 -1.97
C VAL A 239 -11.84 -13.43 -3.37
N TYR A 240 -11.00 -13.25 -4.38
CA TYR A 240 -11.33 -13.47 -5.78
C TYR A 240 -10.61 -14.71 -6.30
N HIS A 241 -11.34 -15.55 -7.03
CA HIS A 241 -10.78 -16.73 -7.65
C HIS A 241 -10.78 -16.61 -9.19
N PRO A 242 -9.62 -16.75 -9.86
CA PRO A 242 -9.50 -16.54 -11.30
C PRO A 242 -10.30 -17.56 -12.14
N GLN A 243 -10.54 -18.76 -11.62
CA GLN A 243 -11.37 -19.78 -12.30
C GLN A 243 -12.87 -19.66 -11.98
N PHE A 244 -13.24 -18.79 -11.04
CA PHE A 244 -14.63 -18.57 -10.63
C PHE A 244 -14.94 -17.08 -10.56
N PRO A 245 -15.05 -16.39 -11.72
CA PRO A 245 -15.26 -14.93 -11.77
C PRO A 245 -16.57 -14.42 -11.14
N GLY A 246 -17.50 -15.33 -10.78
CA GLY A 246 -18.70 -15.01 -9.99
C GLY A 246 -18.61 -15.36 -8.50
N PHE A 247 -17.50 -15.97 -8.05
CA PHE A 247 -17.24 -16.29 -6.66
C PHE A 247 -16.47 -15.13 -6.00
N SER A 248 -17.20 -14.26 -5.32
CA SER A 248 -16.64 -13.35 -4.32
C SER A 248 -17.20 -13.76 -2.97
N GLU A 249 -16.41 -14.44 -2.16
CA GLU A 249 -16.80 -14.66 -0.76
C GLU A 249 -16.52 -13.35 -0.03
N LYS A 250 -17.59 -12.64 0.35
CA LYS A 250 -17.48 -11.58 1.34
C LYS A 250 -17.31 -12.28 2.68
N LEU A 251 -16.07 -12.37 3.12
CA LEU A 251 -15.79 -12.85 4.45
C LEU A 251 -16.24 -11.76 5.42
N ASN A 252 -17.24 -12.06 6.24
CA ASN A 252 -17.81 -11.12 7.20
C ASN A 252 -16.90 -11.05 8.44
N ILE A 253 -15.70 -10.53 8.22
CA ILE A 253 -14.64 -10.41 9.22
C ILE A 253 -14.27 -8.93 9.39
N ASP A 254 -13.91 -8.54 10.60
CA ASP A 254 -13.85 -7.15 11.07
C ASP A 254 -12.69 -6.39 10.39
N GLU A 255 -12.91 -5.14 9.98
CA GLU A 255 -12.04 -4.33 9.11
C GLU A 255 -10.61 -4.07 9.65
N ARG A 256 -10.27 -4.56 10.84
CA ARG A 256 -9.13 -4.09 11.65
C ARG A 256 -7.96 -5.04 11.81
N ALA A 257 -8.01 -6.30 11.39
CA ALA A 257 -6.91 -7.22 11.68
C ALA A 257 -6.14 -7.69 10.44
N VAL A 258 -4.83 -7.46 10.45
CA VAL A 258 -3.87 -8.18 9.60
C VAL A 258 -4.04 -9.70 9.78
N ASP A 259 -4.39 -10.12 10.99
CA ASP A 259 -4.57 -11.52 11.38
C ASP A 259 -5.69 -12.22 10.60
N GLU A 260 -6.79 -11.53 10.30
CA GLU A 260 -7.89 -12.12 9.52
C GLU A 260 -7.53 -12.30 8.04
N VAL A 261 -6.75 -11.37 7.49
CA VAL A 261 -6.19 -11.49 6.13
C VAL A 261 -5.20 -12.65 6.08
N VAL A 262 -4.36 -12.81 7.11
CA VAL A 262 -3.45 -13.96 7.25
C VAL A 262 -4.26 -15.25 7.28
N GLU A 263 -5.23 -15.37 8.18
CA GLU A 263 -6.03 -16.59 8.32
C GLU A 263 -6.70 -16.99 7.01
N SER A 264 -7.28 -16.01 6.30
CA SER A 264 -7.90 -16.21 4.99
C SER A 264 -6.89 -16.68 3.94
N THR A 265 -5.70 -16.06 3.91
CA THR A 265 -4.61 -16.41 2.98
C THR A 265 -4.10 -17.82 3.26
N VAL A 266 -3.83 -18.13 4.52
CA VAL A 266 -3.31 -19.43 4.99
C VAL A 266 -4.32 -20.54 4.72
N LYS A 267 -5.59 -20.32 5.09
CA LYS A 267 -6.68 -21.26 4.79
C LYS A 267 -6.74 -21.56 3.31
N TRP A 268 -6.63 -20.55 2.47
CA TRP A 268 -6.69 -20.73 1.02
C TRP A 268 -5.49 -21.52 0.48
N MET A 269 -4.27 -21.21 0.93
CA MET A 269 -3.06 -21.94 0.50
C MET A 269 -3.13 -23.43 0.89
N TYR A 270 -3.62 -23.75 2.09
CA TYR A 270 -3.83 -25.15 2.47
C TYR A 270 -4.93 -25.83 1.65
N LEU A 271 -6.00 -25.12 1.30
CA LEU A 271 -7.09 -25.65 0.48
C LEU A 271 -6.70 -25.85 -0.99
N SER A 272 -5.73 -25.09 -1.51
CA SER A 272 -5.27 -25.21 -2.90
C SER A 272 -4.16 -26.25 -3.08
N GLU A 273 -3.36 -26.50 -2.03
CA GLU A 273 -2.45 -27.66 -1.98
C GLU A 273 -3.23 -28.98 -1.84
N LYS A 274 -4.38 -28.95 -1.16
CA LYS A 274 -5.38 -30.01 -1.25
C LYS A 274 -6.11 -29.89 -2.59
N ARG A 275 -6.44 -31.00 -3.25
CA ARG A 275 -7.16 -30.91 -4.53
C ARG A 275 -8.51 -30.24 -4.27
N VAL A 276 -8.87 -29.25 -5.10
CA VAL A 276 -10.12 -28.47 -5.05
C VAL A 276 -11.38 -29.37 -5.02
N GLU A 277 -11.23 -30.63 -5.39
CA GLU A 277 -12.24 -31.70 -5.32
C GLU A 277 -12.81 -31.92 -3.90
N ASP A 278 -12.09 -31.54 -2.84
CA ASP A 278 -12.46 -31.77 -1.44
C ASP A 278 -13.03 -30.53 -0.72
N ILE A 279 -13.16 -29.38 -1.41
CA ILE A 279 -13.66 -28.14 -0.80
C ILE A 279 -15.19 -28.14 -0.80
N VAL A 280 -15.79 -28.35 0.37
CA VAL A 280 -17.23 -28.10 0.59
C VAL A 280 -17.45 -26.61 0.78
N VAL A 281 -17.99 -25.93 -0.25
CA VAL A 281 -18.41 -24.52 -0.15
C VAL A 281 -19.82 -24.48 0.44
N GLY A 282 -19.95 -23.95 1.65
CA GLY A 282 -21.25 -23.64 2.26
C GLY A 282 -21.88 -22.45 1.56
N VAL A 283 -22.98 -22.67 0.82
CA VAL A 283 -23.75 -21.59 0.20
C VAL A 283 -24.75 -21.05 1.21
N TYR A 284 -24.60 -19.80 1.65
CA TYR A 284 -25.62 -19.12 2.47
C TYR A 284 -26.88 -18.81 1.64
N PRO A 285 -28.09 -18.93 2.21
CA PRO A 285 -29.35 -18.97 1.46
C PRO A 285 -29.93 -17.58 1.10
N SER A 286 -29.10 -16.64 0.65
CA SER A 286 -29.59 -15.29 0.25
C SER A 286 -29.51 -15.00 -1.27
N PHE A 287 -29.08 -15.96 -2.10
CA PHE A 287 -29.15 -15.83 -3.55
C PHE A 287 -30.15 -16.82 -4.18
N SER A 288 -31.37 -16.34 -4.38
CA SER A 288 -32.48 -17.07 -5.01
C SER A 288 -32.36 -17.16 -6.53
N PHE A 289 -31.19 -17.43 -7.13
CA PHE A 289 -31.10 -17.61 -8.60
C PHE A 289 -29.98 -18.54 -9.04
N LEU A 290 -29.98 -19.79 -8.58
CA LEU A 290 -29.33 -20.90 -9.27
C LEU A 290 -30.26 -22.12 -9.19
N LYS A 291 -30.73 -22.61 -10.34
CA LYS A 291 -31.51 -23.85 -10.39
C LYS A 291 -30.59 -25.01 -10.01
N PHE A 292 -31.03 -25.87 -9.10
CA PHE A 292 -30.31 -27.05 -8.58
C PHE A 292 -29.66 -27.93 -9.68
N THR A 293 -30.18 -27.87 -10.90
CA THR A 293 -29.66 -28.57 -12.09
C THR A 293 -28.32 -28.05 -12.61
N GLU A 294 -27.91 -26.81 -12.30
CA GLU A 294 -26.61 -26.26 -12.71
C GLU A 294 -25.47 -26.62 -11.74
N ILE A 295 -25.82 -26.95 -10.49
CA ILE A 295 -24.88 -27.35 -9.43
C ILE A 295 -24.22 -28.72 -9.76
N ASN A 296 -24.94 -29.62 -10.42
CA ASN A 296 -24.43 -30.95 -10.82
C ASN A 296 -23.44 -30.93 -12.00
N ARG A 297 -23.09 -29.75 -12.54
CA ARG A 297 -22.04 -29.60 -13.57
C ARG A 297 -20.71 -29.09 -13.02
N LEU A 298 -20.63 -28.84 -11.71
CA LEU A 298 -19.41 -28.43 -11.03
C LEU A 298 -18.53 -29.67 -10.78
N PRO A 299 -17.19 -29.55 -10.84
CA PRO A 299 -16.27 -30.68 -10.74
C PRO A 299 -16.10 -31.24 -9.31
N PHE A 300 -16.99 -30.91 -8.37
CA PHE A 300 -16.93 -31.35 -6.98
C PHE A 300 -18.26 -31.97 -6.51
N LYS A 301 -18.19 -32.89 -5.54
CA LYS A 301 -19.36 -33.49 -4.89
C LYS A 301 -19.89 -32.53 -3.82
N VAL A 302 -21.10 -32.02 -4.01
CA VAL A 302 -21.85 -31.33 -2.95
C VAL A 302 -22.36 -32.39 -1.98
N VAL A 303 -21.86 -32.36 -0.74
CA VAL A 303 -22.45 -33.13 0.37
C VAL A 303 -23.47 -32.23 1.05
N ASP A 304 -24.73 -32.66 1.00
CA ASP A 304 -25.86 -32.04 1.67
C ASP A 304 -25.56 -31.88 3.17
N VAL A 305 -25.46 -30.64 3.65
CA VAL A 305 -25.41 -30.36 5.09
C VAL A 305 -26.81 -29.91 5.46
N GLY A 306 -27.56 -30.87 5.99
CA GLY A 306 -28.98 -30.75 6.31
C GLY A 306 -29.32 -29.57 7.21
N SER A 307 -30.58 -29.19 7.09
CA SER A 307 -31.28 -28.13 7.80
C SER A 307 -31.07 -28.10 9.32
N ALA A 308 -30.79 -26.87 9.79
CA ALA A 308 -31.32 -26.23 10.98
C ALA A 308 -31.04 -26.82 12.39
N GLU A 309 -30.63 -25.89 13.26
CA GLU A 309 -30.62 -25.91 14.72
C GLU A 309 -29.36 -26.44 15.43
N PHE A 310 -28.60 -25.45 15.91
CA PHE A 310 -27.71 -25.41 17.08
C PHE A 310 -26.43 -26.27 17.14
N ASP A 311 -25.35 -25.54 17.47
CA ASP A 311 -24.15 -25.94 18.23
C ASP A 311 -23.50 -27.29 17.90
N SER A 312 -22.42 -27.26 17.12
CA SER A 312 -21.29 -28.15 17.35
C SER A 312 -20.04 -27.73 16.55
N THR A 313 -18.93 -27.71 17.26
CA THR A 313 -17.55 -27.64 16.79
C THR A 313 -17.28 -28.63 15.65
N ILE A 314 -16.63 -28.16 14.58
CA ILE A 314 -16.09 -29.02 13.53
C ILE A 314 -14.70 -29.50 13.98
N ASP A 315 -14.60 -30.77 14.36
CA ASP A 315 -13.32 -31.46 14.52
C ASP A 315 -12.72 -31.77 13.14
N LEU A 316 -11.62 -31.10 12.79
CA LEU A 316 -10.80 -31.46 11.64
C LEU A 316 -9.69 -32.42 12.09
N VAL A 317 -9.83 -33.70 11.77
CA VAL A 317 -8.76 -34.69 11.88
C VAL A 317 -7.73 -34.41 10.77
N LEU A 318 -6.51 -34.04 11.17
CA LEU A 318 -5.38 -33.78 10.28
C LEU A 318 -4.40 -34.97 10.34
N ASP A 319 -4.22 -35.65 9.20
CA ASP A 319 -3.03 -36.46 8.95
C ASP A 319 -1.99 -35.59 8.22
N CYS A 320 -0.85 -35.37 8.86
CA CYS A 320 0.18 -34.42 8.46
C CYS A 320 1.37 -35.17 7.85
N THR A 321 1.47 -35.23 6.52
CA THR A 321 2.73 -35.60 5.86
C THR A 321 3.06 -34.64 4.70
N GLY A 322 3.78 -33.56 5.01
CA GLY A 322 4.35 -32.65 4.03
C GLY A 322 5.51 -31.86 4.63
N LYS A 323 6.75 -32.32 4.42
CA LYS A 323 7.98 -31.75 4.97
C LYS A 323 8.36 -30.46 4.23
N CYS A 324 8.41 -29.34 4.96
CA CYS A 324 9.22 -28.19 4.58
C CYS A 324 10.66 -28.45 5.06
N GLU A 325 11.60 -28.73 4.16
CA GLU A 325 13.01 -28.91 4.53
C GLU A 325 13.74 -27.55 4.53
N LEU A 326 14.03 -27.03 5.72
CA LEU A 326 14.94 -25.89 5.89
C LEU A 326 16.37 -26.29 5.53
N PRO A 327 17.11 -25.50 4.74
CA PRO A 327 18.50 -25.81 4.43
C PRO A 327 19.46 -25.18 5.45
N TYR A 328 19.33 -25.41 6.76
CA TYR A 328 20.43 -25.12 7.71
C TYR A 328 20.40 -26.04 8.95
N LYS A 329 21.33 -26.99 8.99
CA LYS A 329 21.75 -27.67 10.23
C LYS A 329 22.74 -26.76 10.96
N THR A 330 22.33 -26.16 12.06
CA THR A 330 23.26 -25.70 13.10
C THR A 330 22.99 -26.49 14.36
N LYS A 331 23.96 -27.35 14.72
CA LYS A 331 24.01 -28.05 16.00
C LYS A 331 24.09 -27.00 17.11
N LEU A 332 23.03 -26.89 17.92
CA LEU A 332 23.16 -26.38 19.28
C LEU A 332 23.40 -27.62 20.16
N THR A 333 24.64 -27.78 20.62
CA THR A 333 24.95 -28.64 21.76
C THR A 333 24.52 -27.92 23.03
N PRO A 334 23.82 -28.58 23.97
CA PRO A 334 23.48 -27.99 25.25
C PRO A 334 24.67 -28.05 26.20
N ASP A 335 24.96 -26.94 26.86
CA ASP A 335 25.56 -26.88 28.20
C ASP A 335 24.47 -26.39 29.18
#